data_AF-A0A9K3KHQ0-F1
#
_entry.id   AF-A0A9K3KHQ0-F1
#
_cell.length_a   1.000
_cell.length_b   1.000
_cell.length_c   1.000
_cell.angle_alpha   90.00
_cell.angle_beta   90.00
_cell.angle_gamma   90.00
#
_symmetry.space_group_name_H-M   'P 1'
#
loop_
_entity.id
_entity.type
_entity.pdbx_description
1 polymer ?
#
loop_
_entity_poly.entity_id
_entity_poly.type
_entity_poly.pdbx_seq_one_letter_code
_entity_poly.pdbx_strand_id
1 'polypeptide(L)'
;MATLQENVQDSEVLQCLQDASQQLQDAINRQQLQLSQDGDDNGPKETNTTQQSSAAAVSANIDDAHLDDPDAMAAAFLAQQARKQQAQLKLPVDEWAKVLLRRRCHNSEEESRSSEYWKHPCELVRTTCREWTQQEQCVVSIQNTNIPALAQEVQKHAAITWDEDDWHYSGKGFGGTEHDRRERVALYIMALDAINFCFWPMQDNDSSSMKTTATVPIVDNPLEYEQLAKALKSMAEADHDQTNNHNYALSPQNLSTMTPSKMKTLFEQHLNLEQYPIPNLTKRAELWKELGDGLIREYSGSALQFIEAAEGDASQLVERIVTSFPGFRDEATWDQSRLVFLKRAQILVGDIDAALQLNLRGMDQLTTFADYRVPQLLRHWRVLQYSSSLEERVDQKMEITAGSVEELSIRAATVVAVEELVKYLNNNSAPKDDNESLTAPKYTDVQVDWYLWQVGEQLHAKGELKPFHRVRTHFY
;
A
#
# COMPACT_ATOMS: atom_id res chain seq x y z
N MET A 1 32.07 -18.65 -42.22
CA MET A 1 31.76 -17.45 -43.04
C MET A 1 30.37 -17.54 -43.70
N ALA A 2 29.43 -18.24 -43.06
CA ALA A 2 27.98 -18.05 -43.15
C ALA A 2 27.39 -18.85 -41.97
N THR A 3 26.18 -18.50 -41.52
CA THR A 3 25.46 -18.99 -40.33
C THR A 3 26.03 -18.54 -38.98
N LEU A 4 25.70 -17.31 -38.60
CA LEU A 4 25.11 -16.93 -37.29
C LEU A 4 24.85 -15.41 -37.32
N GLN A 5 23.91 -15.02 -38.19
CA GLN A 5 23.15 -13.78 -38.06
C GLN A 5 21.69 -14.22 -38.02
N GLU A 6 21.13 -14.23 -36.81
CA GLU A 6 19.73 -13.97 -36.47
C GLU A 6 19.50 -14.39 -35.01
N ASN A 7 19.39 -13.39 -34.12
CA ASN A 7 18.25 -13.24 -33.21
C ASN A 7 18.43 -12.02 -32.29
N VAL A 8 17.70 -10.95 -32.63
CA VAL A 8 16.92 -10.03 -31.76
C VAL A 8 17.62 -9.63 -30.43
N GLN A 9 18.34 -8.50 -30.33
CA GLN A 9 17.81 -7.14 -30.08
C GLN A 9 16.67 -7.05 -29.05
N ASP A 10 16.95 -7.35 -27.78
CA ASP A 10 16.21 -6.75 -26.66
C ASP A 10 16.70 -5.30 -26.44
N SER A 11 16.11 -4.39 -27.22
CA SER A 11 16.32 -2.94 -27.13
C SER A 11 16.04 -2.39 -25.72
N GLU A 12 15.14 -3.02 -24.97
CA GLU A 12 14.72 -2.57 -23.63
C GLU A 12 15.70 -2.97 -22.53
N VAL A 13 16.30 -4.16 -22.61
CA VAL A 13 17.35 -4.59 -21.66
C VAL A 13 18.60 -3.74 -21.86
N LEU A 14 18.97 -3.45 -23.11
CA LEU A 14 20.10 -2.57 -23.41
C LEU A 14 19.85 -1.13 -22.94
N GLN A 15 18.63 -0.62 -23.12
CA GLN A 15 18.23 0.71 -22.64
C GLN A 15 18.22 0.79 -21.11
N CYS A 16 17.65 -0.21 -20.43
CA CYS A 16 17.58 -0.25 -18.97
C CYS A 16 18.99 -0.35 -18.33
N LEU A 17 19.92 -1.05 -19.00
CA LEU A 17 21.33 -1.11 -18.60
C LEU A 17 22.08 0.21 -18.86
N GLN A 18 21.76 0.91 -19.94
CA GLN A 18 22.31 2.23 -20.24
C GLN A 18 21.81 3.29 -19.25
N ASP A 19 20.53 3.25 -18.88
CA ASP A 19 19.93 4.17 -17.94
C ASP A 19 20.47 3.96 -16.51
N ALA A 20 20.63 2.69 -16.08
CA ALA A 20 21.26 2.36 -14.81
C ALA A 20 22.74 2.79 -14.75
N SER A 21 23.47 2.64 -15.88
CA SER A 21 24.85 3.12 -15.99
C SER A 21 24.95 4.65 -15.94
N GLN A 22 24.00 5.36 -16.55
CA GLN A 22 23.98 6.82 -16.59
C GLN A 22 23.63 7.40 -15.21
N GLN A 23 22.62 6.85 -14.53
CA GLN A 23 22.24 7.27 -13.17
C GLN A 23 23.38 7.10 -12.16
N LEU A 24 24.16 6.02 -12.30
CA LEU A 24 25.34 5.77 -11.48
C LEU A 24 26.46 6.77 -11.78
N GLN A 25 26.69 7.09 -13.06
CA GLN A 25 27.69 8.08 -13.46
C GLN A 25 27.33 9.49 -12.95
N ASP A 26 26.04 9.85 -12.95
CA ASP A 26 25.55 11.12 -12.43
C ASP A 26 25.65 11.21 -10.89
N ALA A 27 25.52 10.07 -10.19
CA ALA A 27 25.76 10.00 -8.75
C ALA A 27 27.26 10.18 -8.42
N ILE A 28 28.15 9.55 -9.21
CA ILE A 28 29.60 9.71 -9.07
C ILE A 28 30.03 11.16 -9.33
N ASN A 29 29.51 11.78 -10.40
CA ASN A 29 29.83 13.17 -10.75
C ASN A 29 29.34 14.15 -9.68
N ARG A 30 28.14 13.93 -9.09
CA ARG A 30 27.63 14.74 -7.96
C ARG A 30 28.52 14.63 -6.72
N GLN A 31 28.98 13.42 -6.40
CA GLN A 31 29.86 13.18 -5.26
C GLN A 31 31.25 13.79 -5.47
N GLN A 32 31.79 13.75 -6.70
CA GLN A 32 33.04 14.41 -7.05
C GLN A 32 32.91 15.94 -7.02
N LEU A 33 31.75 16.49 -7.40
CA LEU A 33 31.49 17.93 -7.32
C LEU A 33 31.43 18.41 -5.86
N GLN A 34 30.81 17.65 -4.96
CA GLN A 34 30.83 17.92 -3.52
C GLN A 34 32.25 17.87 -2.94
N LEU A 35 33.03 16.85 -3.29
CA LEU A 35 34.43 16.73 -2.85
C LEU A 35 35.35 17.84 -3.40
N SER A 36 35.00 18.45 -4.53
CA SER A 36 35.72 19.59 -5.10
C SER A 36 35.36 20.95 -4.46
N GLN A 37 34.24 21.02 -3.74
CA GLN A 37 33.80 22.22 -3.01
C GLN A 37 34.34 22.29 -1.58
N ASP A 38 34.76 21.14 -1.02
CA ASP A 38 35.33 21.04 0.33
C ASP A 38 36.87 21.04 0.36
N GLY A 39 37.53 21.21 -0.79
CA GLY A 39 38.97 21.08 -0.99
C GLY A 39 39.73 22.40 -1.04
N ASP A 40 39.59 23.27 -0.04
CA ASP A 40 40.49 24.41 0.15
C ASP A 40 40.83 24.57 1.64
N ASP A 41 41.55 23.61 2.23
CA ASP A 41 42.44 23.90 3.35
C ASP A 41 43.62 22.92 3.48
N ASN A 42 44.74 23.47 3.91
CA ASN A 42 46.11 22.97 3.83
C ASN A 42 46.47 21.82 4.80
N GLY A 43 47.46 20.99 4.41
CA GLY A 43 48.44 20.45 5.38
C GLY A 43 49.00 19.04 5.10
N PRO A 44 50.33 18.77 5.27
CA PRO A 44 51.02 17.74 4.50
C PRO A 44 51.31 16.41 5.23
N LYS A 45 51.37 15.36 4.39
CA LYS A 45 52.23 14.14 4.38
C LYS A 45 52.67 13.52 5.71
N GLU A 46 52.40 12.21 5.83
CA GLU A 46 53.41 11.25 6.28
C GLU A 46 53.24 9.86 5.66
N THR A 47 54.37 9.26 5.32
CA THR A 47 54.58 7.97 4.68
C THR A 47 54.59 6.82 5.69
N ASN A 48 54.06 5.64 5.34
CA ASN A 48 54.79 4.39 5.60
C ASN A 48 54.28 3.18 4.81
N THR A 49 55.23 2.61 4.08
CA THR A 49 55.33 1.24 3.57
C THR A 49 55.09 0.18 4.66
N THR A 50 54.43 -0.93 4.30
CA THR A 50 54.93 -2.32 4.35
C THR A 50 53.73 -3.28 4.36
N GLN A 51 53.59 -4.13 3.33
CA GLN A 51 53.37 -5.59 3.45
C GLN A 51 52.95 -6.19 2.11
N GLN A 52 53.95 -6.67 1.38
CA GLN A 52 53.80 -7.88 0.58
C GLN A 52 53.70 -9.07 1.54
N SER A 53 52.69 -9.92 1.36
CA SER A 53 52.75 -11.40 1.39
C SER A 53 51.45 -12.02 1.92
N SER A 54 50.55 -12.37 1.00
CA SER A 54 49.79 -13.63 0.99
C SER A 54 48.78 -13.61 -0.15
N ALA A 55 49.29 -13.54 -1.38
CA ALA A 55 48.55 -13.99 -2.55
C ALA A 55 48.79 -15.49 -2.70
N ALA A 56 47.93 -16.32 -2.11
CA ALA A 56 47.81 -17.74 -2.44
C ALA A 56 46.42 -18.27 -2.04
N ALA A 57 45.71 -18.80 -3.03
CA ALA A 57 44.39 -19.48 -3.00
C ALA A 57 43.20 -18.56 -2.63
N VAL A 58 42.25 -18.24 -3.52
CA VAL A 58 41.46 -19.17 -4.33
C VAL A 58 41.31 -18.61 -5.75
N SER A 59 42.11 -19.14 -6.68
CA SER A 59 41.77 -19.16 -8.10
C SER A 59 40.90 -20.39 -8.33
N ALA A 60 39.60 -20.19 -8.46
CA ALA A 60 38.74 -21.11 -9.18
C ALA A 60 38.33 -20.38 -10.46
N ASN A 61 39.01 -20.71 -11.56
CA ASN A 61 38.56 -20.37 -12.90
C ASN A 61 37.17 -20.97 -13.09
N ILE A 62 36.19 -20.12 -13.43
CA ILE A 62 34.92 -20.56 -14.00
C ILE A 62 35.14 -20.58 -15.52
N ASP A 63 35.97 -21.52 -15.97
CA ASP A 63 36.04 -21.97 -17.34
C ASP A 63 35.95 -23.50 -17.21
N ASP A 64 34.88 -24.11 -17.74
CA ASP A 64 34.44 -25.52 -17.60
C ASP A 64 33.53 -25.89 -16.41
N ALA A 65 32.46 -25.12 -16.18
CA ALA A 65 31.25 -25.67 -15.55
C ALA A 65 30.06 -25.50 -16.51
N HIS A 66 29.61 -26.61 -17.10
CA HIS A 66 28.24 -26.71 -17.59
C HIS A 66 27.29 -26.45 -16.42
N LEU A 67 26.80 -25.21 -16.30
CA LEU A 67 25.82 -24.81 -15.30
C LEU A 67 24.49 -24.58 -16.00
N ASP A 68 23.69 -25.63 -16.08
CA ASP A 68 22.27 -25.57 -16.47
C ASP A 68 21.38 -25.10 -15.28
N ASP A 69 21.96 -24.36 -14.33
CA ASP A 69 21.29 -23.85 -13.13
C ASP A 69 21.18 -22.30 -13.19
N PRO A 70 19.97 -21.75 -13.40
CA PRO A 70 19.72 -20.31 -13.48
C PRO A 70 20.15 -19.53 -12.23
N ASP A 71 20.04 -20.13 -11.04
CA ASP A 71 20.37 -19.48 -9.77
C ASP A 71 21.89 -19.37 -9.60
N ALA A 72 22.63 -20.37 -10.05
CA ALA A 72 24.09 -20.34 -10.10
C ALA A 72 24.61 -19.29 -11.10
N MET A 73 23.93 -19.11 -12.23
CA MET A 73 24.26 -18.07 -13.22
C MET A 73 23.96 -16.65 -12.67
N ALA A 74 22.83 -16.45 -12.02
CA ALA A 74 22.47 -15.18 -11.39
C ALA A 74 23.47 -14.81 -10.27
N ALA A 75 23.85 -15.77 -9.44
CA ALA A 75 24.86 -15.60 -8.40
C ALA A 75 26.24 -15.26 -8.98
N ALA A 76 26.66 -15.93 -10.05
CA ALA A 76 27.93 -15.66 -10.74
C ALA A 76 27.95 -14.26 -11.38
N PHE A 77 26.83 -13.82 -11.97
CA PHE A 77 26.68 -12.50 -12.59
C PHE A 77 26.72 -11.37 -11.55
N LEU A 78 26.00 -11.52 -10.43
CA LEU A 78 26.02 -10.57 -9.32
C LEU A 78 27.43 -10.47 -8.69
N ALA A 79 28.12 -11.60 -8.54
CA ALA A 79 29.50 -11.63 -8.07
C ALA A 79 30.45 -10.91 -9.05
N GLN A 80 30.23 -11.01 -10.36
CA GLN A 80 31.01 -10.32 -11.38
C GLN A 80 30.75 -8.81 -11.36
N GLN A 81 29.51 -8.36 -11.18
CA GLN A 81 29.18 -6.94 -11.07
C GLN A 81 29.76 -6.31 -9.79
N ALA A 82 29.67 -7.01 -8.65
CA ALA A 82 30.24 -6.55 -7.39
C ALA A 82 31.77 -6.36 -7.49
N ARG A 83 32.47 -7.26 -8.20
CA ARG A 83 33.92 -7.14 -8.46
C ARG A 83 34.26 -5.96 -9.37
N LYS A 84 33.43 -5.67 -10.39
CA LYS A 84 33.61 -4.50 -11.26
C LYS A 84 33.44 -3.19 -10.49
N GLN A 85 32.43 -3.09 -9.62
CA GLN A 85 32.22 -1.92 -8.77
C GLN A 85 33.35 -1.71 -7.76
N GLN A 86 33.80 -2.79 -7.12
CA GLN A 86 34.96 -2.73 -6.22
C GLN A 86 36.21 -2.19 -6.94
N ALA A 87 36.47 -2.68 -8.15
CA ALA A 87 37.61 -2.25 -8.96
C ALA A 87 37.53 -0.78 -9.40
N GLN A 88 36.33 -0.28 -9.74
CA GLN A 88 36.10 1.13 -10.08
C GLN A 88 36.33 2.06 -8.87
N LEU A 89 35.97 1.62 -7.67
CA LEU A 89 36.11 2.41 -6.45
C LEU A 89 37.52 2.32 -5.82
N LYS A 90 38.41 1.48 -6.35
CA LYS A 90 39.78 1.21 -5.85
C LYS A 90 39.85 0.88 -4.35
N LEU A 91 38.78 0.32 -3.78
CA LEU A 91 38.73 -0.03 -2.37
C LEU A 91 39.42 -1.39 -2.12
N PRO A 92 40.31 -1.51 -1.12
CA PRO A 92 40.81 -2.81 -0.67
C PRO A 92 39.66 -3.75 -0.32
N VAL A 93 39.84 -5.06 -0.54
CA VAL A 93 38.82 -6.10 -0.29
C VAL A 93 38.22 -5.98 1.12
N ASP A 94 39.05 -5.67 2.11
CA ASP A 94 38.65 -5.57 3.51
C ASP A 94 37.76 -4.34 3.78
N GLU A 95 37.95 -3.24 3.05
CA GLU A 95 37.08 -2.06 3.14
C GLU A 95 35.78 -2.25 2.36
N TRP A 96 35.80 -2.97 1.24
CA TRP A 96 34.59 -3.30 0.50
C TRP A 96 33.67 -4.25 1.27
N ALA A 97 34.25 -5.26 1.93
CA ALA A 97 33.52 -6.13 2.84
C ALA A 97 32.87 -5.32 3.98
N LYS A 98 33.58 -4.33 4.54
CA LYS A 98 33.02 -3.41 5.54
C LYS A 98 31.90 -2.53 5.00
N VAL A 99 31.95 -2.07 3.74
CA VAL A 99 30.87 -1.29 3.11
C VAL A 99 29.62 -2.14 2.91
N LEU A 100 29.77 -3.39 2.44
CA LEU A 100 28.64 -4.32 2.29
C LEU A 100 28.06 -4.72 3.65
N LEU A 101 28.92 -4.98 4.65
CA LEU A 101 28.51 -5.23 6.03
C LEU A 101 27.81 -4.00 6.63
N ARG A 102 28.31 -2.77 6.42
CA ARG A 102 27.66 -1.54 6.88
C ARG A 102 26.30 -1.34 6.21
N ARG A 103 26.17 -1.57 4.90
CA ARG A 103 24.85 -1.52 4.22
C ARG A 103 23.88 -2.55 4.76
N ARG A 104 24.35 -3.78 5.02
CA ARG A 104 23.54 -4.84 5.61
C ARG A 104 23.16 -4.54 7.06
N CYS A 105 24.08 -3.98 7.85
CA CYS A 105 23.84 -3.55 9.23
C CYS A 105 22.91 -2.33 9.31
N HIS A 106 23.08 -1.35 8.41
CA HIS A 106 22.21 -0.17 8.34
C HIS A 106 20.79 -0.57 7.94
N ASN A 107 20.64 -1.46 6.94
CA ASN A 107 19.34 -2.04 6.61
C ASN A 107 18.78 -2.82 7.81
N SER A 108 19.58 -3.60 8.55
CA SER A 108 19.07 -4.34 9.71
C SER A 108 18.71 -3.46 10.92
N GLU A 109 19.40 -2.34 11.13
CA GLU A 109 19.09 -1.37 12.19
C GLU A 109 17.89 -0.49 11.83
N GLU A 110 17.75 -0.13 10.55
CA GLU A 110 16.60 0.62 10.03
C GLU A 110 15.35 -0.26 9.92
N GLU A 111 15.50 -1.54 9.55
CA GLU A 111 14.46 -2.58 9.60
C GLU A 111 14.05 -2.89 11.05
N SER A 112 14.98 -3.00 12.01
CA SER A 112 14.62 -3.25 13.41
C SER A 112 13.93 -2.05 14.06
N ARG A 113 14.37 -0.83 13.77
CA ARG A 113 13.70 0.41 14.19
C ARG A 113 12.34 0.60 13.53
N SER A 114 12.20 0.18 12.27
CA SER A 114 10.91 0.16 11.56
C SER A 114 9.97 -0.91 12.13
N SER A 115 10.50 -2.07 12.54
CA SER A 115 9.69 -3.15 13.13
C SER A 115 9.18 -2.77 14.53
N GLU A 116 10.02 -2.18 15.38
CA GLU A 116 9.59 -1.75 16.71
C GLU A 116 8.54 -0.63 16.66
N TYR A 117 8.64 0.28 15.68
CA TYR A 117 7.66 1.34 15.46
C TYR A 117 6.25 0.81 15.14
N TRP A 118 6.15 -0.28 14.39
CA TRP A 118 4.87 -0.83 13.94
C TRP A 118 4.25 -1.88 14.88
N LYS A 119 4.82 -2.11 16.07
CA LYS A 119 4.39 -3.16 17.00
C LYS A 119 2.92 -3.06 17.47
N HIS A 120 2.34 -1.86 17.48
CA HIS A 120 0.94 -1.61 17.85
C HIS A 120 0.29 -0.63 16.86
N PRO A 121 0.11 -1.04 15.59
CA PRO A 121 -0.17 -0.12 14.50
C PRO A 121 -1.57 0.50 14.63
N CYS A 122 -2.57 -0.28 15.04
CA CYS A 122 -3.93 0.24 15.20
C CYS A 122 -4.05 1.19 16.39
N GLU A 123 -3.32 0.95 17.48
CA GLU A 123 -3.27 1.89 18.63
C GLU A 123 -2.57 3.20 18.25
N LEU A 124 -1.55 3.12 17.39
CA LEU A 124 -0.88 4.29 16.84
C LEU A 124 -1.84 5.15 16.01
N VAL A 125 -2.71 4.52 15.18
CA VAL A 125 -3.78 5.22 14.45
C VAL A 125 -4.69 5.97 15.43
N ARG A 126 -5.22 5.28 16.46
CA ARG A 126 -6.10 5.90 17.46
C ARG A 126 -5.46 7.08 18.16
N THR A 127 -4.27 6.86 18.70
CA THR A 127 -3.58 7.84 19.54
C THR A 127 -3.23 9.08 18.74
N THR A 128 -2.61 8.91 17.56
CA THR A 128 -2.18 10.05 16.74
C THR A 128 -3.36 10.82 16.15
N CYS A 129 -4.45 10.14 15.75
CA CYS A 129 -5.68 10.81 15.32
C CYS A 129 -6.31 11.62 16.45
N ARG A 130 -6.38 11.05 17.67
CA ARG A 130 -6.92 11.75 18.85
C ARG A 130 -6.07 12.96 19.22
N GLU A 131 -4.76 12.84 19.22
CA GLU A 131 -3.82 13.96 19.43
C GLU A 131 -4.00 15.06 18.37
N TRP A 132 -4.16 14.69 17.09
CA TRP A 132 -4.39 15.65 16.01
C TRP A 132 -5.68 16.45 16.21
N THR A 133 -6.78 15.78 16.57
CA THR A 133 -8.09 16.46 16.77
C THR A 133 -8.10 17.45 17.94
N GLN A 134 -7.08 17.42 18.81
CA GLN A 134 -6.91 18.36 19.92
C GLN A 134 -6.03 19.57 19.55
N GLN A 135 -5.38 19.56 18.38
CA GLN A 135 -4.53 20.66 17.92
C GLN A 135 -5.36 21.86 17.48
N GLU A 136 -4.87 23.08 17.76
CA GLU A 136 -5.54 24.34 17.37
C GLU A 136 -5.71 24.48 15.85
N GLN A 137 -4.82 23.87 15.08
CA GLN A 137 -4.85 23.87 13.61
C GLN A 137 -5.90 22.89 13.03
N CYS A 138 -6.48 21.98 13.83
CA CYS A 138 -7.48 21.04 13.33
C CYS A 138 -8.72 21.82 12.86
N VAL A 139 -9.04 21.69 11.57
CA VAL A 139 -10.14 22.45 10.93
C VAL A 139 -11.46 21.69 10.88
N VAL A 140 -11.56 20.56 11.57
CA VAL A 140 -12.77 19.75 11.68
C VAL A 140 -13.09 19.50 13.15
N SER A 141 -14.32 19.80 13.55
CA SER A 141 -14.84 19.58 14.90
C SER A 141 -15.83 18.42 14.94
N ILE A 142 -15.81 17.66 16.02
CA ILE A 142 -16.70 16.52 16.26
C ILE A 142 -17.85 16.95 17.16
N GLN A 143 -19.07 16.86 16.66
CA GLN A 143 -20.29 17.25 17.36
C GLN A 143 -20.87 16.04 18.11
N ASN A 144 -20.30 15.76 19.29
CA ASN A 144 -20.71 14.62 20.13
C ASN A 144 -22.20 14.60 20.50
N THR A 145 -22.88 15.75 20.45
CA THR A 145 -24.32 15.87 20.67
C THR A 145 -25.17 15.18 19.60
N ASN A 146 -24.62 14.94 18.40
CA ASN A 146 -25.32 14.27 17.29
C ASN A 146 -25.05 12.75 17.24
N ILE A 147 -24.07 12.24 18.01
CA ILE A 147 -23.76 10.81 18.09
C ILE A 147 -24.97 9.95 18.52
N PRO A 148 -25.79 10.33 19.52
CA PRO A 148 -26.95 9.54 19.91
C PRO A 148 -27.96 9.31 18.78
N ALA A 149 -28.18 10.32 17.93
CA ALA A 149 -29.09 10.20 16.80
C ALA A 149 -28.52 9.25 15.73
N LEU A 150 -27.22 9.38 15.43
CA LEU A 150 -26.53 8.45 14.54
C LEU A 150 -26.56 7.01 15.06
N ALA A 151 -26.28 6.81 16.35
CA ALA A 151 -26.33 5.49 16.98
C ALA A 151 -27.70 4.81 16.82
N GLN A 152 -28.80 5.57 16.91
CA GLN A 152 -30.14 5.04 16.64
C GLN A 152 -30.31 4.58 15.20
N GLU A 153 -29.71 5.27 14.21
CA GLU A 153 -29.74 4.82 12.81
C GLU A 153 -28.94 3.52 12.61
N VAL A 154 -27.75 3.42 13.20
CA VAL A 154 -26.93 2.19 13.17
C VAL A 154 -27.71 1.01 13.76
N GLN A 155 -28.35 1.19 14.91
CA GLN A 155 -29.10 0.12 15.60
C GLN A 155 -30.35 -0.36 14.84
N LYS A 156 -30.88 0.40 13.89
CA LYS A 156 -32.03 -0.03 13.08
C LYS A 156 -31.66 -1.11 12.06
N HIS A 157 -30.38 -1.28 11.74
CA HIS A 157 -29.95 -2.17 10.67
C HIS A 157 -29.52 -3.51 11.24
N ALA A 158 -30.29 -4.55 10.88
CA ALA A 158 -30.08 -5.91 11.34
C ALA A 158 -29.12 -6.64 10.38
N ALA A 159 -27.85 -6.69 10.76
CA ALA A 159 -26.73 -7.31 10.07
C ALA A 159 -26.15 -6.51 8.89
N ILE A 160 -24.83 -6.32 8.96
CA ILE A 160 -24.00 -5.66 7.96
C ILE A 160 -23.13 -6.77 7.36
N THR A 161 -23.31 -7.04 6.06
CA THR A 161 -22.53 -8.06 5.36
C THR A 161 -21.48 -7.41 4.48
N TRP A 162 -20.27 -7.97 4.49
CA TRP A 162 -19.12 -7.46 3.75
C TRP A 162 -19.33 -7.37 2.23
N ASP A 163 -19.91 -8.40 1.60
CA ASP A 163 -20.13 -8.46 0.14
C ASP A 163 -21.62 -8.63 -0.19
N GLU A 164 -22.45 -7.68 0.24
CA GLU A 164 -23.90 -7.70 -0.05
C GLU A 164 -24.20 -7.66 -1.56
N ASP A 165 -23.34 -6.96 -2.32
CA ASP A 165 -23.55 -6.69 -3.74
C ASP A 165 -22.86 -7.70 -4.70
N ASP A 166 -22.23 -8.76 -4.18
CA ASP A 166 -21.53 -9.82 -4.93
C ASP A 166 -20.46 -9.27 -5.90
N TRP A 167 -19.70 -8.26 -5.47
CA TRP A 167 -18.63 -7.66 -6.26
C TRP A 167 -17.33 -8.43 -6.17
N HIS A 168 -17.18 -9.26 -5.13
CA HIS A 168 -15.91 -9.88 -4.80
C HIS A 168 -15.77 -11.31 -5.33
N TYR A 169 -14.53 -11.69 -5.59
CA TYR A 169 -14.18 -13.05 -5.98
C TYR A 169 -14.25 -14.00 -4.77
N SER A 170 -15.13 -14.99 -4.86
CA SER A 170 -15.30 -16.02 -3.83
C SER A 170 -14.60 -17.34 -4.16
N GLY A 171 -14.03 -17.49 -5.36
CA GLY A 171 -13.51 -18.77 -5.85
C GLY A 171 -14.57 -19.85 -6.08
N LYS A 172 -15.85 -19.48 -6.11
CA LYS A 172 -16.94 -20.40 -6.47
C LYS A 172 -16.74 -20.89 -7.91
N GLY A 173 -16.63 -22.21 -8.07
CA GLY A 173 -16.37 -22.83 -9.37
C GLY A 173 -14.89 -23.07 -9.69
N PHE A 174 -13.98 -22.75 -8.75
CA PHE A 174 -12.57 -23.10 -8.88
C PHE A 174 -12.35 -24.62 -8.86
N GLY A 175 -11.55 -25.14 -9.80
CA GLY A 175 -11.37 -26.58 -10.02
C GLY A 175 -10.31 -27.27 -9.16
N GLY A 176 -9.54 -26.53 -8.36
CA GLY A 176 -8.46 -27.05 -7.52
C GLY A 176 -8.91 -27.50 -6.11
N THR A 177 -7.96 -27.65 -5.19
CA THR A 177 -8.27 -28.00 -3.80
C THR A 177 -8.89 -26.82 -3.05
N GLU A 178 -9.54 -27.08 -1.91
CA GLU A 178 -10.06 -26.01 -1.05
C GLU A 178 -8.95 -25.08 -0.53
N HIS A 179 -7.76 -25.64 -0.26
CA HIS A 179 -6.59 -24.84 0.12
C HIS A 179 -6.19 -23.88 -1.01
N ASP A 180 -6.09 -24.37 -2.24
CA ASP A 180 -5.74 -23.56 -3.40
C ASP A 180 -6.83 -22.51 -3.70
N ARG A 181 -8.11 -22.85 -3.52
CA ARG A 181 -9.21 -21.89 -3.64
C ARG A 181 -9.04 -20.73 -2.66
N ARG A 182 -8.76 -21.04 -1.38
CA ARG A 182 -8.56 -20.02 -0.33
C ARG A 182 -7.33 -19.15 -0.60
N GLU A 183 -6.24 -19.75 -1.08
CA GLU A 183 -5.05 -19.02 -1.54
C GLU A 183 -5.41 -18.02 -2.65
N ARG A 184 -6.23 -18.42 -3.63
CA ARG A 184 -6.67 -17.55 -4.73
C ARG A 184 -7.58 -16.42 -4.26
N VAL A 185 -8.47 -16.69 -3.30
CA VAL A 185 -9.31 -15.64 -2.68
C VAL A 185 -8.42 -14.66 -1.90
N ALA A 186 -7.47 -15.14 -1.10
CA ALA A 186 -6.54 -14.30 -0.35
C ALA A 186 -5.72 -13.38 -1.27
N LEU A 187 -5.13 -13.93 -2.34
CA LEU A 187 -4.36 -13.16 -3.33
C LEU A 187 -5.22 -12.11 -4.05
N TYR A 188 -6.47 -12.43 -4.38
CA TYR A 188 -7.41 -11.47 -4.94
C TYR A 188 -7.64 -10.28 -4.01
N ILE A 189 -7.95 -10.53 -2.73
CA ILE A 189 -8.19 -9.46 -1.75
C ILE A 189 -6.93 -8.61 -1.56
N MET A 190 -5.78 -9.25 -1.37
CA MET A 190 -4.50 -8.54 -1.25
C MET A 190 -4.20 -7.68 -2.48
N ALA A 191 -4.44 -8.18 -3.70
CA ALA A 191 -4.24 -7.42 -4.93
C ALA A 191 -5.23 -6.26 -5.06
N LEU A 192 -6.50 -6.46 -4.69
CA LEU A 192 -7.54 -5.42 -4.69
C LEU A 192 -7.15 -4.28 -3.76
N ASP A 193 -6.87 -4.56 -2.48
CA ASP A 193 -6.59 -3.52 -1.49
C ASP A 193 -5.22 -2.87 -1.63
N ALA A 194 -4.26 -3.57 -2.25
CA ALA A 194 -3.01 -2.95 -2.67
C ALA A 194 -3.22 -1.81 -3.69
N ILE A 195 -4.37 -1.74 -4.36
CA ILE A 195 -4.70 -0.65 -5.30
C ILE A 195 -6.05 0.02 -5.04
N ASN A 196 -6.72 -0.23 -3.91
CA ASN A 196 -8.00 0.36 -3.56
C ASN A 196 -7.86 1.81 -3.05
N PHE A 197 -7.57 2.73 -3.98
CA PHE A 197 -7.44 4.16 -3.72
C PHE A 197 -7.77 5.03 -4.94
N CYS A 198 -8.14 6.28 -4.68
CA CYS A 198 -8.27 7.40 -5.63
C CYS A 198 -8.84 7.01 -7.00
N PHE A 199 -10.17 6.90 -7.07
CA PHE A 199 -10.93 6.71 -8.31
C PHE A 199 -11.11 8.01 -9.12
N TRP A 200 -10.64 9.14 -8.57
CA TRP A 200 -10.78 10.46 -9.17
C TRP A 200 -10.01 10.62 -10.50
N PRO A 201 -10.60 11.36 -11.46
CA PRO A 201 -10.07 11.61 -12.81
C PRO A 201 -8.76 12.36 -12.83
N MET A 202 -7.95 12.04 -13.85
CA MET A 202 -6.65 12.65 -14.16
C MET A 202 -6.79 14.07 -14.73
N GLN A 203 -5.81 14.94 -14.46
CA GLN A 203 -5.35 15.85 -15.52
C GLN A 203 -4.46 15.00 -16.44
N ASP A 204 -4.60 15.12 -17.76
CA ASP A 204 -3.60 14.60 -18.70
C ASP A 204 -2.26 15.29 -18.40
N ASN A 205 -1.44 14.68 -17.56
CA ASN A 205 -0.07 15.13 -17.29
C ASN A 205 0.94 14.31 -18.10
N ASP A 206 0.56 13.86 -19.28
CA ASP A 206 1.54 13.55 -20.32
C ASP A 206 1.86 14.82 -21.12
N SER A 207 2.32 15.85 -20.42
CA SER A 207 3.23 16.84 -21.02
C SER A 207 3.94 17.65 -19.94
N SER A 208 5.26 17.61 -20.01
CA SER A 208 6.22 18.52 -19.38
C SER A 208 6.09 19.99 -19.85
N SER A 209 4.89 20.45 -20.20
CA SER A 209 4.66 21.81 -20.66
C SER A 209 3.23 22.28 -20.38
N MET A 210 3.02 22.92 -19.23
CA MET A 210 2.39 24.25 -19.19
C MET A 210 2.28 24.76 -17.76
N LYS A 211 3.06 25.82 -17.48
CA LYS A 211 2.71 26.80 -16.46
C LYS A 211 1.45 27.53 -16.95
N THR A 212 0.29 27.23 -16.37
CA THR A 212 -0.82 28.18 -16.38
C THR A 212 -1.66 28.04 -15.12
N THR A 213 -1.73 29.15 -14.38
CA THR A 213 -2.70 29.44 -13.32
C THR A 213 -4.11 29.56 -13.93
N ALA A 214 -4.75 28.43 -14.18
CA ALA A 214 -6.18 28.36 -14.46
C ALA A 214 -6.70 27.02 -13.96
N THR A 215 -7.69 27.06 -13.08
CA THR A 215 -8.50 25.92 -12.62
C THR A 215 -9.10 25.19 -13.83
N VAL A 216 -8.39 24.17 -14.33
CA VAL A 216 -8.95 23.21 -15.28
C VAL A 216 -10.04 22.42 -14.55
N PRO A 217 -11.28 22.37 -15.07
CA PRO A 217 -12.35 21.64 -14.41
C PRO A 217 -12.00 20.16 -14.34
N ILE A 218 -12.03 19.62 -13.12
CA ILE A 218 -11.90 18.19 -12.85
C ILE A 218 -13.11 17.49 -13.50
N VAL A 219 -12.87 16.69 -14.55
CA VAL A 219 -13.92 15.94 -15.28
C VAL A 219 -14.18 14.64 -14.55
N ASP A 220 -15.31 14.47 -13.87
CA ASP A 220 -15.63 13.27 -13.06
C ASP A 220 -15.29 11.94 -13.82
N ASN A 221 -14.52 11.05 -13.19
CA ASN A 221 -14.18 9.72 -13.72
C ASN A 221 -15.36 8.79 -13.40
N PRO A 222 -15.91 8.06 -14.39
CA PRO A 222 -16.97 7.09 -14.10
C PRO A 222 -16.46 5.81 -13.44
N LEU A 223 -15.15 5.61 -13.30
CA LEU A 223 -14.58 4.52 -12.52
C LEU A 223 -14.90 4.73 -11.04
N GLU A 224 -15.45 3.72 -10.40
CA GLU A 224 -15.68 3.64 -8.96
C GLU A 224 -15.15 2.30 -8.43
N TYR A 225 -15.14 2.11 -7.11
CA TYR A 225 -14.69 0.88 -6.45
C TYR A 225 -15.34 -0.39 -7.03
N GLU A 226 -16.65 -0.36 -7.28
CA GLU A 226 -17.40 -1.46 -7.89
C GLU A 226 -16.72 -2.00 -9.17
N GLN A 227 -16.32 -1.09 -10.05
CA GLN A 227 -15.78 -1.48 -11.36
C GLN A 227 -14.38 -2.05 -11.25
N LEU A 228 -13.58 -1.57 -10.30
CA LEU A 228 -12.28 -2.14 -9.98
C LEU A 228 -12.44 -3.56 -9.39
N ALA A 229 -13.32 -3.73 -8.41
CA ALA A 229 -13.57 -5.00 -7.75
C ALA A 229 -14.08 -6.07 -8.73
N LYS A 230 -15.05 -5.72 -9.59
CA LYS A 230 -15.59 -6.60 -10.63
C LYS A 230 -14.57 -6.96 -11.71
N ALA A 231 -13.73 -6.01 -12.13
CA ALA A 231 -12.67 -6.30 -13.11
C ALA A 231 -11.66 -7.32 -12.55
N LEU A 232 -11.25 -7.16 -11.29
CA LEU A 232 -10.35 -8.10 -10.62
C LEU A 232 -11.03 -9.46 -10.35
N LYS A 233 -12.33 -9.47 -10.05
CA LYS A 233 -13.11 -10.71 -9.91
C LYS A 233 -13.12 -11.49 -11.21
N SER A 234 -13.45 -10.82 -12.32
CA SER A 234 -13.43 -11.41 -13.65
C SER A 234 -12.03 -11.94 -14.03
N MET A 235 -10.97 -11.21 -13.67
CA MET A 235 -9.58 -11.63 -13.86
C MET A 235 -9.26 -12.91 -13.08
N ALA A 236 -9.67 -13.00 -11.81
CA ALA A 236 -9.45 -14.19 -10.99
C ALA A 236 -10.26 -15.41 -11.49
N GLU A 237 -11.50 -15.20 -11.93
CA GLU A 237 -12.39 -16.25 -12.49
C GLU A 237 -11.87 -16.79 -13.82
N ALA A 238 -11.29 -15.95 -14.67
CA ALA A 238 -10.71 -16.37 -15.95
C ALA A 238 -9.57 -17.39 -15.80
N ASP A 239 -8.93 -17.40 -14.62
CA ASP A 239 -7.83 -18.30 -14.31
C ASP A 239 -8.24 -19.53 -13.47
N HIS A 240 -9.54 -19.85 -13.37
CA HIS A 240 -10.02 -20.99 -12.59
C HIS A 240 -9.39 -22.33 -12.97
N ASP A 241 -9.13 -22.53 -14.27
CA ASP A 241 -8.55 -23.77 -14.78
C ASP A 241 -7.01 -23.83 -14.61
N GLN A 242 -6.38 -22.71 -14.23
CA GLN A 242 -4.94 -22.63 -14.01
C GLN A 242 -4.55 -23.07 -12.59
N THR A 243 -4.45 -24.40 -12.39
CA THR A 243 -4.26 -24.99 -11.05
C THR A 243 -2.81 -25.31 -10.68
N ASN A 244 -1.86 -25.42 -11.63
CA ASN A 244 -0.54 -26.02 -11.33
C ASN A 244 0.72 -25.25 -11.80
N ASN A 245 0.61 -24.04 -12.35
CA ASN A 245 1.77 -23.39 -13.01
C ASN A 245 2.18 -22.02 -12.46
N HIS A 246 1.64 -21.56 -11.32
CA HIS A 246 1.88 -20.19 -10.79
C HIS A 246 1.72 -19.05 -11.83
N ASN A 247 1.02 -19.31 -12.95
CA ASN A 247 0.98 -18.43 -14.12
C ASN A 247 -0.38 -17.73 -14.31
N TYR A 248 -1.13 -17.62 -13.22
CA TYR A 248 -2.38 -16.87 -13.18
C TYR A 248 -2.11 -15.39 -12.90
N ALA A 249 -3.02 -14.52 -13.31
CA ALA A 249 -2.85 -13.08 -13.34
C ALA A 249 -2.48 -12.47 -11.97
N LEU A 250 -3.06 -12.98 -10.89
CA LEU A 250 -2.82 -12.49 -9.52
C LEU A 250 -1.81 -13.35 -8.74
N SER A 251 -0.99 -14.18 -9.41
CA SER A 251 0.05 -14.95 -8.74
C SER A 251 1.19 -14.04 -8.28
N PRO A 252 1.87 -14.33 -7.14
CA PRO A 252 2.98 -13.51 -6.70
C PRO A 252 4.10 -13.35 -7.74
N GLN A 253 4.36 -14.39 -8.55
CA GLN A 253 5.33 -14.34 -9.65
C GLN A 253 4.90 -13.40 -10.78
N ASN A 254 3.60 -13.37 -11.10
CA ASN A 254 3.11 -12.46 -12.12
C ASN A 254 3.08 -11.01 -11.61
N LEU A 255 2.73 -10.81 -10.34
CA LEU A 255 2.71 -9.52 -9.66
C LEU A 255 4.13 -8.94 -9.50
N SER A 256 5.14 -9.73 -9.12
CA SER A 256 6.54 -9.26 -8.94
C SER A 256 7.21 -8.74 -10.21
N THR A 257 6.63 -9.02 -11.38
CA THR A 257 7.07 -8.53 -12.69
C THR A 257 6.13 -7.47 -13.26
N MET A 258 5.27 -6.88 -12.45
CA MET A 258 4.27 -5.91 -12.89
C MET A 258 4.93 -4.62 -13.40
N THR A 259 4.46 -4.17 -14.57
CA THR A 259 4.78 -2.87 -15.15
C THR A 259 3.47 -2.14 -15.48
N PRO A 260 3.48 -0.81 -15.68
CA PRO A 260 2.27 -0.08 -16.05
C PRO A 260 1.62 -0.64 -17.32
N SER A 261 2.42 -0.95 -18.34
CA SER A 261 1.95 -1.56 -19.59
C SER A 261 1.33 -2.94 -19.37
N LYS A 262 1.97 -3.80 -18.57
CA LYS A 262 1.45 -5.13 -18.26
C LYS A 262 0.12 -5.06 -17.49
N MET A 263 0.05 -4.18 -16.48
CA MET A 263 -1.19 -3.93 -15.73
C MET A 263 -2.30 -3.44 -16.65
N LYS A 264 -2.00 -2.49 -17.55
CA LYS A 264 -2.96 -2.00 -18.55
C LYS A 264 -3.54 -3.16 -19.36
N THR A 265 -2.68 -3.99 -19.94
CA THR A 265 -3.07 -5.13 -20.77
C THR A 265 -3.93 -6.15 -20.01
N LEU A 266 -3.63 -6.40 -18.73
CA LEU A 266 -4.48 -7.25 -17.88
C LEU A 266 -5.88 -6.63 -17.72
N PHE A 267 -5.97 -5.34 -17.40
CA PHE A 267 -7.26 -4.68 -17.23
C PHE A 267 -8.06 -4.55 -18.53
N GLU A 268 -7.42 -4.36 -19.70
CA GLU A 268 -8.10 -4.26 -21.00
C GLU A 268 -8.98 -5.48 -21.33
N GLN A 269 -8.69 -6.65 -20.73
CA GLN A 269 -9.47 -7.88 -20.92
C GLN A 269 -10.74 -7.94 -20.05
N HIS A 270 -10.79 -7.15 -18.98
CA HIS A 270 -11.83 -7.23 -17.94
C HIS A 270 -12.53 -5.90 -17.66
N LEU A 271 -12.03 -4.79 -18.20
CA LEU A 271 -12.53 -3.45 -18.01
C LEU A 271 -12.38 -2.64 -19.30
N ASN A 272 -13.46 -1.97 -19.72
CA ASN A 272 -13.39 -1.01 -20.83
C ASN A 272 -12.63 0.24 -20.38
N LEU A 273 -11.32 0.30 -20.66
CA LEU A 273 -10.46 1.40 -20.24
C LEU A 273 -10.75 2.74 -20.94
N GLU A 274 -11.44 2.74 -22.08
CA GLU A 274 -11.92 3.99 -22.71
C GLU A 274 -13.06 4.61 -21.89
N GLN A 275 -13.95 3.76 -21.37
CA GLN A 275 -15.05 4.19 -20.53
C GLN A 275 -14.61 4.43 -19.09
N TYR A 276 -13.75 3.57 -18.54
CA TYR A 276 -13.33 3.55 -17.15
C TYR A 276 -11.80 3.62 -17.05
N PRO A 277 -11.18 4.79 -17.31
CA PRO A 277 -9.74 4.94 -17.23
C PRO A 277 -9.25 4.71 -15.79
N ILE A 278 -8.19 3.92 -15.63
CA ILE A 278 -7.58 3.62 -14.33
C ILE A 278 -6.58 4.73 -13.96
N PRO A 279 -6.88 5.58 -12.95
CA PRO A 279 -5.96 6.62 -12.53
C PRO A 279 -4.75 6.03 -11.79
N ASN A 280 -3.62 6.74 -11.81
CA ASN A 280 -2.38 6.36 -11.09
C ASN A 280 -1.85 4.96 -11.47
N LEU A 281 -2.02 4.54 -12.73
CA LEU A 281 -1.63 3.20 -13.21
C LEU A 281 -0.18 2.84 -12.86
N THR A 282 0.75 3.80 -12.96
CA THR A 282 2.15 3.59 -12.56
C THR A 282 2.27 3.20 -11.09
N LYS A 283 1.64 3.96 -10.19
CA LYS A 283 1.68 3.69 -8.76
C LYS A 283 0.98 2.38 -8.41
N ARG A 284 -0.13 2.05 -9.09
CA ARG A 284 -0.82 0.77 -8.92
C ARG A 284 0.07 -0.40 -9.31
N ALA A 285 0.78 -0.30 -10.44
CA ALA A 285 1.71 -1.32 -10.89
C ALA A 285 2.88 -1.51 -9.91
N GLU A 286 3.43 -0.41 -9.37
CA GLU A 286 4.45 -0.46 -8.31
C GLU A 286 3.96 -1.22 -7.07
N LEU A 287 2.72 -0.98 -6.64
CA LEU A 287 2.15 -1.60 -5.43
C LEU A 287 1.84 -3.09 -5.63
N TRP A 288 1.38 -3.49 -6.81
CA TRP A 288 1.29 -4.91 -7.16
C TRP A 288 2.66 -5.58 -7.22
N LYS A 289 3.67 -4.89 -7.78
CA LYS A 289 5.04 -5.38 -7.80
C LYS A 289 5.57 -5.61 -6.38
N GLU A 290 5.41 -4.63 -5.51
CA GLU A 290 5.79 -4.72 -4.09
C GLU A 290 5.10 -5.91 -3.41
N LEU A 291 3.81 -6.09 -3.63
CA LEU A 291 3.03 -7.21 -3.09
C LEU A 291 3.62 -8.57 -3.51
N GLY A 292 3.86 -8.75 -4.82
CA GLY A 292 4.45 -9.97 -5.35
C GLY A 292 5.86 -10.24 -4.82
N ASP A 293 6.73 -9.22 -4.82
CA ASP A 293 8.10 -9.31 -4.29
C ASP A 293 8.12 -9.69 -2.81
N GLY A 294 7.29 -9.03 -1.99
CA GLY A 294 7.20 -9.28 -0.56
C GLY A 294 6.69 -10.68 -0.24
N LEU A 295 5.64 -11.14 -0.92
CA LEU A 295 5.11 -12.51 -0.76
C LEU A 295 6.16 -13.57 -1.12
N ILE A 296 6.89 -13.40 -2.23
CA ILE A 296 7.94 -14.34 -2.65
C ILE A 296 9.08 -14.36 -1.62
N ARG A 297 9.55 -13.19 -1.21
CA ARG A 297 10.72 -13.04 -0.35
C ARG A 297 10.49 -13.57 1.06
N GLU A 298 9.33 -13.31 1.64
CA GLU A 298 9.07 -13.52 3.08
C GLU A 298 8.13 -14.69 3.36
N TYR A 299 7.29 -15.08 2.39
CA TYR A 299 6.19 -16.03 2.59
C TYR A 299 6.14 -17.12 1.52
N SER A 300 7.28 -17.41 0.86
CA SER A 300 7.42 -18.41 -0.20
C SER A 300 6.40 -18.28 -1.34
N GLY A 301 5.89 -17.06 -1.58
CA GLY A 301 4.85 -16.79 -2.56
C GLY A 301 3.46 -17.29 -2.17
N SER A 302 3.15 -17.42 -0.87
CA SER A 302 1.81 -17.80 -0.38
C SER A 302 1.19 -16.69 0.47
N ALA A 303 -0.01 -16.27 0.08
CA ALA A 303 -0.86 -15.38 0.85
C ALA A 303 -1.39 -16.06 2.13
N LEU A 304 -1.67 -17.37 2.09
CA LEU A 304 -2.06 -18.10 3.29
C LEU A 304 -0.93 -18.16 4.32
N GLN A 305 0.32 -18.43 3.92
CA GLN A 305 1.46 -18.38 4.84
C GLN A 305 1.67 -16.98 5.44
N PHE A 306 1.46 -15.93 4.63
CA PHE A 306 1.46 -14.55 5.11
C PHE A 306 0.41 -14.31 6.20
N ILE A 307 -0.83 -14.76 5.98
CA ILE A 307 -1.94 -14.63 6.95
C ILE A 307 -1.66 -15.46 8.21
N GLU A 308 -1.21 -16.71 8.05
CA GLU A 308 -0.91 -17.63 9.16
C GLU A 308 0.17 -17.09 10.09
N ALA A 309 1.14 -16.34 9.54
CA ALA A 309 2.19 -15.71 10.34
C ALA A 309 1.62 -14.75 11.40
N ALA A 310 0.43 -14.18 11.22
CA ALA A 310 -0.22 -13.30 12.20
C ALA A 310 -0.87 -14.05 13.38
N GLU A 311 -0.77 -15.39 13.44
CA GLU A 311 -1.25 -16.22 14.56
C GLU A 311 -2.73 -15.98 14.93
N GLY A 312 -3.55 -15.69 13.90
CA GLY A 312 -4.97 -15.42 14.05
C GLY A 312 -5.30 -14.15 14.83
N ASP A 313 -4.42 -13.14 14.83
CA ASP A 313 -4.64 -11.82 15.44
C ASP A 313 -4.66 -10.71 14.38
N ALA A 314 -5.72 -9.91 14.40
CA ALA A 314 -5.97 -8.87 13.41
C ALA A 314 -4.95 -7.72 13.48
N SER A 315 -4.58 -7.28 14.69
CA SER A 315 -3.59 -6.20 14.84
C SER A 315 -2.20 -6.65 14.44
N GLN A 316 -1.82 -7.90 14.72
CA GLN A 316 -0.56 -8.48 14.23
C GLN A 316 -0.57 -8.62 12.70
N LEU A 317 -1.71 -8.93 12.09
CA LEU A 317 -1.81 -8.94 10.63
C LEU A 317 -1.59 -7.53 10.05
N VAL A 318 -2.14 -6.48 10.66
CA VAL A 318 -1.85 -5.09 10.27
C VAL A 318 -0.36 -4.77 10.41
N GLU A 319 0.28 -5.17 11.51
CA GLU A 319 1.72 -5.00 11.72
C GLU A 319 2.52 -5.66 10.59
N ARG A 320 2.20 -6.91 10.26
CA ARG A 320 2.84 -7.64 9.16
C ARG A 320 2.66 -6.96 7.81
N ILE A 321 1.46 -6.46 7.52
CA ILE A 321 1.20 -5.70 6.29
C ILE A 321 2.17 -4.52 6.18
N VAL A 322 2.25 -3.68 7.21
CA VAL A 322 3.06 -2.46 7.15
C VAL A 322 4.57 -2.73 7.22
N THR A 323 4.99 -3.85 7.81
CA THR A 323 6.40 -4.26 7.80
C THR A 323 6.82 -4.83 6.45
N SER A 324 6.00 -5.71 5.85
CA SER A 324 6.33 -6.41 4.60
C SER A 324 6.04 -5.58 3.35
N PHE A 325 5.05 -4.68 3.39
CA PHE A 325 4.58 -3.90 2.23
C PHE A 325 4.54 -2.40 2.56
N PRO A 326 5.66 -1.68 2.40
CA PRO A 326 5.76 -0.24 2.74
C PRO A 326 4.74 0.66 2.03
N GLY A 327 4.22 0.26 0.87
CA GLY A 327 3.16 0.96 0.15
C GLY A 327 1.85 1.11 0.94
N PHE A 328 1.65 0.32 2.00
CA PHE A 328 0.53 0.43 2.93
C PHE A 328 0.78 1.41 4.09
N ARG A 329 1.99 1.97 4.24
CA ARG A 329 2.36 2.93 5.30
C ARG A 329 1.77 4.31 5.04
N ASP A 330 0.52 4.45 5.42
CA ASP A 330 -0.27 5.69 5.37
C ASP A 330 -0.03 6.53 6.63
N GLU A 331 1.00 7.38 6.57
CA GLU A 331 1.40 8.32 7.62
C GLU A 331 1.74 9.71 7.06
N ALA A 332 1.53 10.75 7.87
CA ALA A 332 1.94 12.11 7.63
C ALA A 332 2.78 12.63 8.80
N THR A 333 3.65 13.61 8.55
CA THR A 333 4.46 14.25 9.59
C THR A 333 3.95 15.67 9.84
N TRP A 334 3.76 16.03 11.11
CA TRP A 334 3.44 17.38 11.55
C TRP A 334 4.25 17.71 12.82
N ASP A 335 4.93 18.86 12.83
CA ASP A 335 5.71 19.37 13.97
C ASP A 335 6.51 18.29 14.73
N GLN A 336 7.28 17.49 13.99
CA GLN A 336 8.07 16.34 14.47
C GLN A 336 7.26 15.15 15.02
N SER A 337 5.95 15.30 15.16
CA SER A 337 4.99 14.24 15.45
C SER A 337 4.52 13.57 14.16
N ARG A 338 3.97 12.37 14.30
CA ARG A 338 3.41 11.61 13.18
C ARG A 338 1.90 11.45 13.34
N LEU A 339 1.19 11.45 12.23
CA LEU A 339 -0.23 11.17 12.14
C LEU A 339 -0.42 9.95 11.25
N VAL A 340 -1.04 8.90 11.78
CA VAL A 340 -1.07 7.57 11.16
C VAL A 340 -2.52 7.17 10.91
N PHE A 341 -2.80 6.63 9.72
CA PHE A 341 -4.16 6.20 9.32
C PHE A 341 -4.25 4.73 8.93
N LEU A 342 -3.24 4.22 8.21
CA LEU A 342 -3.16 2.82 7.77
C LEU A 342 -4.47 2.29 7.13
N LYS A 343 -5.21 3.13 6.39
CA LYS A 343 -6.54 2.79 5.87
C LYS A 343 -6.53 1.48 5.09
N ARG A 344 -5.64 1.37 4.10
CA ARG A 344 -5.55 0.18 3.24
C ARG A 344 -5.03 -1.05 3.97
N ALA A 345 -4.20 -0.89 5.00
CA ALA A 345 -3.73 -2.02 5.79
C ALA A 345 -4.85 -2.60 6.67
N GLN A 346 -5.65 -1.72 7.29
CA GLN A 346 -6.74 -2.15 8.17
C GLN A 346 -7.92 -2.74 7.38
N ILE A 347 -8.31 -2.15 6.24
CA ILE A 347 -9.37 -2.72 5.39
C ILE A 347 -8.96 -4.08 4.81
N LEU A 348 -7.69 -4.25 4.42
CA LEU A 348 -7.18 -5.56 3.97
C LEU A 348 -7.37 -6.66 5.03
N VAL A 349 -7.15 -6.35 6.30
CA VAL A 349 -7.41 -7.32 7.39
C VAL A 349 -8.91 -7.61 7.54
N GLY A 350 -9.76 -6.58 7.47
CA GLY A 350 -11.21 -6.74 7.51
C GLY A 350 -11.75 -7.60 6.36
N ASP A 351 -11.28 -7.33 5.15
CA ASP A 351 -11.68 -8.02 3.93
C ASP A 351 -11.18 -9.48 3.91
N ILE A 352 -9.94 -9.73 4.36
CA ILE A 352 -9.41 -11.10 4.52
C ILE A 352 -10.23 -11.89 5.54
N ASP A 353 -10.51 -11.32 6.72
CA ASP A 353 -11.26 -12.00 7.78
C ASP A 353 -12.66 -12.38 7.29
N ALA A 354 -13.34 -11.45 6.61
CA ALA A 354 -14.67 -11.67 6.07
C ALA A 354 -14.69 -12.69 4.92
N ALA A 355 -13.83 -12.51 3.91
CA ALA A 355 -13.82 -13.34 2.71
C ALA A 355 -13.41 -14.80 2.99
N LEU A 356 -12.49 -15.02 3.94
CA LEU A 356 -11.99 -16.34 4.32
C LEU A 356 -12.64 -16.91 5.59
N GLN A 357 -13.52 -16.15 6.25
CA GLN A 357 -14.22 -16.51 7.49
C GLN A 357 -13.24 -16.97 8.59
N LEU A 358 -12.18 -16.19 8.81
CA LEU A 358 -11.09 -16.58 9.72
C LEU A 358 -11.46 -16.44 11.19
N ASN A 359 -12.37 -15.51 11.52
CA ASN A 359 -12.71 -15.12 12.88
C ASN A 359 -11.47 -14.69 13.67
N LEU A 360 -10.69 -13.78 13.08
CA LEU A 360 -9.48 -13.24 13.72
C LEU A 360 -9.80 -12.65 15.10
N ARG A 361 -8.89 -12.87 16.04
CA ARG A 361 -8.95 -12.21 17.35
C ARG A 361 -8.52 -10.75 17.20
N GLY A 362 -9.01 -9.88 18.07
CA GLY A 362 -8.58 -8.48 18.09
C GLY A 362 -9.15 -7.64 16.95
N MET A 363 -10.23 -8.08 16.28
CA MET A 363 -10.94 -7.26 15.29
C MET A 363 -11.46 -5.94 15.87
N ASP A 364 -11.72 -5.88 17.18
CA ASP A 364 -12.08 -4.64 17.89
C ASP A 364 -10.90 -3.69 18.11
N GLN A 365 -9.67 -4.13 17.81
CA GLN A 365 -8.49 -3.26 17.76
C GLN A 365 -8.36 -2.55 16.42
N LEU A 366 -9.07 -2.92 15.36
CA LEU A 366 -9.06 -2.14 14.12
C LEU A 366 -9.88 -0.86 14.30
N THR A 367 -9.58 0.16 13.49
CA THR A 367 -10.31 1.44 13.44
C THR A 367 -11.07 1.57 12.12
N THR A 368 -11.97 2.55 12.04
CA THR A 368 -12.67 2.91 10.78
C THR A 368 -11.67 3.25 9.68
N PHE A 369 -12.04 2.96 8.44
CA PHE A 369 -11.23 3.16 7.27
C PHE A 369 -11.40 4.61 6.80
N ALA A 370 -10.52 5.50 7.25
CA ALA A 370 -10.61 6.95 6.99
C ALA A 370 -10.40 7.33 5.52
N ASP A 371 -11.43 7.12 4.71
CA ASP A 371 -11.56 7.38 3.28
C ASP A 371 -12.37 8.66 2.99
N TYR A 372 -13.00 8.76 1.81
CA TYR A 372 -13.86 9.90 1.45
C TYR A 372 -15.35 9.73 1.79
N ARG A 373 -15.86 8.49 1.89
CA ARG A 373 -17.30 8.21 1.99
C ARG A 373 -17.80 8.33 3.42
N VAL A 374 -17.10 7.73 4.38
CA VAL A 374 -17.47 7.79 5.80
C VAL A 374 -17.52 9.24 6.30
N PRO A 375 -16.49 10.10 6.10
CA PRO A 375 -16.57 11.51 6.50
C PRO A 375 -17.68 12.29 5.81
N GLN A 376 -18.02 11.97 4.56
CA GLN A 376 -19.12 12.61 3.85
C GLN A 376 -20.45 12.35 4.55
N LEU A 377 -20.68 11.10 4.96
CA LEU A 377 -21.89 10.72 5.68
C LEU A 377 -21.93 11.32 7.09
N LEU A 378 -20.81 11.28 7.83
CA LEU A 378 -20.72 11.92 9.14
C LEU A 378 -20.95 13.43 9.07
N ARG A 379 -20.51 14.09 7.99
CA ARG A 379 -20.82 15.50 7.71
C ARG A 379 -22.30 15.70 7.41
N HIS A 380 -22.92 14.83 6.61
CA HIS A 380 -24.36 14.88 6.31
C HIS A 380 -25.22 14.83 7.59
N TRP A 381 -24.86 13.96 8.53
CA TRP A 381 -25.51 13.88 9.85
C TRP A 381 -24.99 14.89 10.89
N ARG A 382 -24.14 15.83 10.47
CA ARG A 382 -23.57 16.89 11.31
C ARG A 382 -22.77 16.37 12.51
N VAL A 383 -22.28 15.13 12.46
CA VAL A 383 -21.32 14.61 13.44
C VAL A 383 -19.94 15.23 13.20
N LEU A 384 -19.56 15.42 11.93
CA LEU A 384 -18.42 16.24 11.57
C LEU A 384 -18.88 17.63 11.11
N GLN A 385 -18.24 18.67 11.64
CA GLN A 385 -18.43 20.06 11.20
C GLN A 385 -17.09 20.65 10.78
N TYR A 386 -17.02 21.04 9.50
CA TYR A 386 -15.83 21.63 8.90
C TYR A 386 -15.77 23.14 9.21
N SER A 387 -14.57 23.72 9.19
CA SER A 387 -14.40 25.17 9.13
C SER A 387 -15.08 25.75 7.89
N SER A 388 -15.48 27.02 7.93
CA SER A 388 -16.19 27.66 6.80
C SER A 388 -15.41 27.57 5.49
N SER A 389 -14.09 27.75 5.54
CA SER A 389 -13.23 27.66 4.36
C SER A 389 -13.19 26.25 3.80
N LEU A 390 -13.03 25.23 4.67
CA LEU A 390 -12.99 23.83 4.24
C LEU A 390 -14.34 23.38 3.67
N GLU A 391 -15.45 23.75 4.31
CA GLU A 391 -16.80 23.48 3.80
C GLU A 391 -17.00 24.09 2.41
N GLU A 392 -16.61 25.34 2.19
CA GLU A 392 -16.71 25.99 0.88
C GLU A 392 -15.88 25.24 -0.18
N ARG A 393 -14.65 24.84 0.14
CA ARG A 393 -13.80 24.09 -0.80
C ARG A 393 -14.40 22.75 -1.20
N VAL A 394 -14.90 22.00 -0.22
CA VAL A 394 -15.54 20.70 -0.46
C VAL A 394 -16.82 20.87 -1.27
N ASP A 395 -17.68 21.84 -0.92
CA ASP A 395 -18.95 22.08 -1.62
C ASP A 395 -18.73 22.57 -3.06
N GLN A 396 -17.65 23.33 -3.30
CA GLN A 396 -17.20 23.73 -4.65
C GLN A 396 -16.43 22.63 -5.39
N LYS A 397 -16.33 21.42 -4.83
CA LYS A 397 -15.64 20.28 -5.46
C LYS A 397 -14.17 20.58 -5.80
N MET A 398 -13.53 21.47 -5.04
CA MET A 398 -12.13 21.83 -5.24
C MET A 398 -11.21 20.76 -4.65
N GLU A 399 -10.07 20.56 -5.33
CA GLU A 399 -9.04 19.65 -4.86
C GLU A 399 -8.42 20.14 -3.53
N ILE A 400 -8.27 19.21 -2.60
CA ILE A 400 -7.54 19.38 -1.34
C ILE A 400 -6.17 18.72 -1.51
N THR A 401 -5.13 19.43 -1.12
CA THR A 401 -3.75 18.96 -1.24
C THR A 401 -3.49 17.81 -0.27
N ALA A 402 -2.89 16.72 -0.76
CA ALA A 402 -2.44 15.62 0.09
C ALA A 402 -1.40 16.11 1.13
N GLY A 403 -1.50 15.63 2.36
CA GLY A 403 -0.73 16.07 3.52
C GLY A 403 -1.14 17.43 4.11
N SER A 404 -2.19 18.07 3.58
CA SER A 404 -2.65 19.36 4.12
C SER A 404 -3.40 19.22 5.42
N VAL A 405 -3.41 20.28 6.23
CA VAL A 405 -4.21 20.35 7.47
C VAL A 405 -5.68 20.02 7.22
N GLU A 406 -6.24 20.42 6.08
CA GLU A 406 -7.62 20.14 5.69
C GLU A 406 -7.87 18.64 5.52
N GLU A 407 -7.04 17.95 4.72
CA GLU A 407 -7.15 16.50 4.55
C GLU A 407 -6.95 15.78 5.89
N LEU A 408 -5.84 16.06 6.58
CA LEU A 408 -5.47 15.38 7.81
C LEU A 408 -6.55 15.54 8.89
N SER A 409 -7.18 16.71 8.98
CA SER A 409 -8.28 16.97 9.92
C SER A 409 -9.54 16.17 9.59
N ILE A 410 -9.89 16.04 8.31
CA ILE A 410 -11.05 15.23 7.92
C ILE A 410 -10.83 13.77 8.30
N ARG A 411 -9.67 13.21 7.95
CA ARG A 411 -9.37 11.80 8.19
C ARG A 411 -9.25 11.49 9.69
N ALA A 412 -8.53 12.31 10.45
CA ALA A 412 -8.36 12.11 11.89
C ALA A 412 -9.68 12.26 12.66
N ALA A 413 -10.49 13.27 12.31
CA ALA A 413 -11.80 13.45 12.93
C ALA A 413 -12.76 12.31 12.59
N THR A 414 -12.64 11.68 11.40
CA THR A 414 -13.41 10.48 11.04
C THR A 414 -13.10 9.33 11.99
N VAL A 415 -11.80 9.02 12.19
CA VAL A 415 -11.38 7.98 13.13
C VAL A 415 -11.98 8.21 14.51
N VAL A 416 -11.75 9.39 15.08
CA VAL A 416 -12.20 9.72 16.44
C VAL A 416 -13.74 9.74 16.54
N ALA A 417 -14.46 10.23 15.53
CA ALA A 417 -15.92 10.27 15.57
C ALA A 417 -16.55 8.88 15.55
N VAL A 418 -16.01 7.95 14.76
CA VAL A 418 -16.50 6.55 14.74
C VAL A 418 -16.14 5.84 16.05
N GLU A 419 -14.96 6.08 16.62
CA GLU A 419 -14.62 5.54 17.94
C GLU A 419 -15.61 6.00 19.04
N GLU A 420 -15.94 7.29 19.07
CA GLU A 420 -16.93 7.81 20.04
C GLU A 420 -18.34 7.25 19.78
N LEU A 421 -18.71 7.00 18.52
CA LEU A 421 -19.96 6.34 18.15
C LEU A 421 -20.00 4.88 18.62
N VAL A 422 -18.95 4.10 18.36
CA VAL A 422 -18.83 2.69 18.79
C VAL A 422 -18.85 2.59 20.31
N LYS A 423 -18.13 3.48 20.99
CA LYS A 423 -18.17 3.59 22.45
C LYS A 423 -19.57 3.93 22.96
N TYR A 424 -20.28 4.86 22.32
CA TYR A 424 -21.66 5.18 22.68
C TYR A 424 -22.58 3.97 22.48
N LEU A 425 -22.51 3.30 21.33
CA LEU A 425 -23.28 2.10 21.03
C LEU A 425 -23.06 1.02 22.09
N ASN A 426 -21.81 0.69 22.40
CA ASN A 426 -21.48 -0.36 23.36
C ASN A 426 -21.89 -0.03 24.79
N ASN A 427 -21.85 1.26 25.19
CA ASN A 427 -22.30 1.68 26.52
C ASN A 427 -23.83 1.71 26.66
N ASN A 428 -24.58 1.87 25.56
CA ASN A 428 -26.03 2.04 25.57
C ASN A 428 -26.81 0.83 24.99
N SER A 429 -26.10 -0.19 24.50
CA SER A 429 -26.69 -1.45 24.00
C SER A 429 -26.72 -2.57 25.05
N ALA A 430 -26.36 -2.29 26.31
CA ALA A 430 -26.49 -3.25 27.40
C ALA A 430 -27.96 -3.64 27.62
N PRO A 431 -28.29 -4.93 27.79
CA PRO A 431 -29.68 -5.38 27.92
C PRO A 431 -30.35 -4.71 29.11
N LYS A 432 -31.59 -4.24 28.90
CA LYS A 432 -32.44 -3.65 29.95
C LYS A 432 -33.09 -4.70 30.86
N ASP A 433 -32.93 -5.97 30.54
CA ASP A 433 -33.42 -7.10 31.33
C ASP A 433 -32.25 -7.85 31.97
N ASP A 434 -32.31 -8.00 33.30
CA ASP A 434 -31.35 -8.73 34.15
C ASP A 434 -31.20 -10.22 33.81
N ASN A 435 -31.92 -10.71 32.79
CA ASN A 435 -32.03 -12.13 32.42
C ASN A 435 -31.50 -12.44 31.00
N GLU A 436 -31.14 -11.44 30.19
CA GLU A 436 -30.39 -11.65 28.95
C GLU A 436 -28.89 -11.49 29.21
N SER A 437 -28.31 -12.61 29.60
CA SER A 437 -26.87 -12.90 29.70
C SER A 437 -26.01 -12.15 28.67
N LEU A 438 -25.01 -11.38 29.15
CA LEU A 438 -23.59 -11.28 28.74
C LEU A 438 -23.15 -11.51 27.27
N THR A 439 -24.06 -11.47 26.30
CA THR A 439 -23.87 -12.01 24.93
C THR A 439 -24.34 -11.07 23.83
N ALA A 440 -24.79 -9.86 24.15
CA ALA A 440 -25.03 -8.84 23.13
C ALA A 440 -23.70 -8.58 22.39
N PRO A 441 -23.65 -8.75 21.05
CA PRO A 441 -22.41 -8.56 20.29
C PRO A 441 -21.95 -7.11 20.45
N LYS A 442 -20.69 -6.95 20.87
CA LYS A 442 -20.02 -5.65 20.97
C LYS A 442 -19.80 -5.13 19.54
N TYR A 443 -20.25 -3.91 19.27
CA TYR A 443 -19.96 -3.22 18.01
C TYR A 443 -18.45 -2.98 17.90
N THR A 444 -17.89 -3.24 16.73
CA THR A 444 -16.52 -2.86 16.36
C THR A 444 -16.52 -1.70 15.37
N ASP A 445 -15.40 -0.98 15.29
CA ASP A 445 -15.22 0.08 14.30
C ASP A 445 -15.39 -0.44 12.87
N VAL A 446 -14.91 -1.66 12.56
CA VAL A 446 -15.04 -2.28 11.24
C VAL A 446 -16.51 -2.52 10.86
N GLN A 447 -17.32 -3.04 11.79
CA GLN A 447 -18.74 -3.26 11.53
C GLN A 447 -19.47 -1.93 11.30
N VAL A 448 -19.21 -0.94 12.15
CA VAL A 448 -19.81 0.38 12.01
C VAL A 448 -19.33 1.06 10.72
N ASP A 449 -18.07 0.90 10.34
CA ASP A 449 -17.52 1.40 9.08
C ASP A 449 -18.28 0.85 7.87
N TRP A 450 -18.39 -0.48 7.75
CA TRP A 450 -19.12 -1.11 6.64
C TRP A 450 -20.57 -0.59 6.54
N TYR A 451 -21.25 -0.42 7.67
CA TYR A 451 -22.58 0.19 7.70
C TYR A 451 -22.58 1.62 7.16
N LEU A 452 -21.69 2.48 7.70
CA LEU A 452 -21.60 3.87 7.30
C LEU A 452 -21.24 3.99 5.82
N TRP A 453 -20.37 3.12 5.32
CA TRP A 453 -19.97 3.09 3.93
C TRP A 453 -21.15 2.71 3.02
N GLN A 454 -21.85 1.62 3.32
CA GLN A 454 -23.02 1.15 2.56
C GLN A 454 -24.15 2.18 2.53
N VAL A 455 -24.51 2.77 3.68
CA VAL A 455 -25.51 3.85 3.73
C VAL A 455 -25.03 5.08 2.96
N GLY A 456 -23.74 5.39 3.06
CA GLY A 456 -23.11 6.47 2.32
C GLY A 456 -23.28 6.30 0.80
N GLU A 457 -22.94 5.12 0.27
CA GLU A 457 -23.12 4.80 -1.16
C GLU A 457 -24.59 4.92 -1.59
N GLN A 458 -25.52 4.36 -0.81
CA GLN A 458 -26.95 4.42 -1.11
C GLN A 458 -27.49 5.85 -1.17
N LEU A 459 -27.12 6.71 -0.21
CA LEU A 459 -27.54 8.12 -0.19
C LEU A 459 -26.84 8.94 -1.28
N HIS A 460 -25.59 8.60 -1.61
CA HIS A 460 -24.88 9.23 -2.71
C HIS A 460 -25.52 8.93 -4.06
N ALA A 461 -25.86 7.66 -4.33
CA ALA A 461 -26.53 7.25 -5.55
C ALA A 461 -27.90 7.95 -5.73
N LYS A 462 -28.58 8.29 -4.63
CA LYS A 462 -29.83 9.07 -4.62
C LYS A 462 -29.62 10.59 -4.75
N GLY A 463 -28.38 11.08 -4.70
CA GLY A 463 -28.06 12.51 -4.73
C GLY A 463 -28.40 13.25 -3.44
N GLU A 464 -28.52 12.55 -2.31
CA GLU A 464 -28.91 13.11 -1.01
C GLU A 464 -27.73 13.63 -0.19
N LEU A 465 -26.49 13.27 -0.57
CA LEU A 465 -25.27 13.73 0.08
C LEU A 465 -24.69 14.97 -0.63
N LYS A 466 -24.25 15.94 0.18
CA LYS A 466 -23.34 17.00 -0.29
C LYS A 466 -22.03 16.38 -0.82
N PRO A 467 -21.25 17.10 -1.65
CA PRO A 467 -19.95 16.61 -2.12
C PRO A 467 -19.01 16.18 -0.99
N PHE A 468 -18.15 15.21 -1.28
CA PHE A 468 -17.06 14.76 -0.41
C PHE A 468 -15.73 15.43 -0.81
N HIS A 469 -14.71 15.33 0.06
CA HIS A 469 -13.41 15.93 -0.17
C HIS A 469 -12.62 15.19 -1.27
N ARG A 470 -11.98 15.93 -2.17
CA ARG A 470 -11.26 15.37 -3.33
C ARG A 470 -9.76 15.54 -3.12
N VAL A 471 -9.05 14.45 -2.88
CA VAL A 471 -7.59 14.44 -2.67
C VAL A 471 -6.96 13.44 -3.62
N ARG A 472 -5.90 13.86 -4.31
CA ARG A 472 -5.07 12.93 -5.10
C ARG A 472 -4.04 12.28 -4.21
N THR A 473 -4.27 11.03 -3.86
CA THR A 473 -3.40 10.25 -2.98
C THR A 473 -3.44 8.78 -3.37
N HIS A 474 -2.47 8.00 -2.89
CA HIS A 474 -2.46 6.55 -3.06
C HIS A 474 -2.82 5.79 -1.79
N PHE A 475 -3.43 6.47 -0.81
CA PHE A 475 -3.77 5.90 0.48
C PHE A 475 -5.26 5.60 0.69
N TYR A 476 -6.17 6.22 -0.07
CA TYR A 476 -7.61 5.93 -0.03
C TYR A 476 -8.33 6.38 -1.30
#